data_AF-A0A392NUU8-F1
#
_entry.id   AF-A0A392NUU8-F1
#
_cell.length_a   1.000
_cell.length_b   1.000
_cell.length_c   1.000
_cell.angle_alpha   90.00
_cell.angle_beta   90.00
_cell.angle_gamma   90.00
#
_symmetry.space_group_name_H-M   'P 1'
#
loop_
_entity.id
_entity.type
_entity.pdbx_description
1 polymer ?
#
loop_
_entity_poly.entity_id
_entity_poly.type
_entity_poly.pdbx_seq_one_letter_code
_entity_poly.pdbx_strand_id
1 'polypeptide(L)'
;MKLNANNAHVDNDSSDNDIQVERIIRSGKQKIQVKDHASKKESTSHQVGDALVARAQSRDKIVESSSSHVTRDCSLTKCVVALEEIRDISDDIFGKALEKFKDPDWREMFIAMSNDRRRGWLFRL
;
A
#
# COMPACT_ATOMS: atom_id res chain seq x y z
N MET A 1 -14.13 -48.35 32.49
CA MET A 1 -13.28 -47.33 31.81
C MET A 1 -13.89 -45.97 32.09
N LYS A 2 -13.16 -45.07 32.74
CA LYS A 2 -13.63 -43.72 33.09
C LYS A 2 -13.26 -42.76 31.96
N LEU A 3 -14.23 -42.02 31.45
CA LEU A 3 -14.03 -40.96 30.47
C LEU A 3 -13.50 -39.72 31.19
N ASN A 4 -12.34 -39.23 30.76
CA ASN A 4 -11.70 -38.01 31.22
C ASN A 4 -12.08 -36.88 30.26
N ALA A 5 -12.75 -35.84 30.75
CA ALA A 5 -13.08 -34.65 29.99
C ALA A 5 -12.34 -33.47 30.61
N ASN A 6 -11.37 -32.94 29.89
CA ASN A 6 -10.73 -31.66 30.17
C ASN A 6 -10.86 -30.78 28.92
N ASN A 7 -11.07 -29.48 29.15
CA ASN A 7 -10.60 -28.29 28.41
C ASN A 7 -11.65 -27.17 28.58
N ALA A 8 -11.45 -26.21 29.52
CA ALA A 8 -10.71 -24.94 29.37
C ALA A 8 -11.38 -23.99 28.35
N HIS A 9 -12.22 -23.03 28.77
CA HIS A 9 -11.91 -21.63 29.17
C HIS A 9 -11.02 -20.85 28.19
N VAL A 10 -11.58 -19.75 27.64
CA VAL A 10 -11.01 -18.46 27.16
C VAL A 10 -11.75 -18.06 25.86
N ASP A 11 -12.03 -16.81 25.48
CA ASP A 11 -12.05 -15.46 26.06
C ASP A 11 -12.66 -14.54 24.98
N ASN A 12 -12.96 -13.29 25.36
CA ASN A 12 -12.93 -12.10 24.50
C ASN A 12 -13.93 -12.00 23.35
N ASP A 13 -14.97 -11.18 23.57
CA ASP A 13 -15.54 -10.40 22.47
C ASP A 13 -15.14 -8.93 22.61
N SER A 14 -14.74 -8.37 21.48
CA SER A 14 -13.86 -7.24 21.30
C SER A 14 -14.63 -5.91 21.23
N SER A 15 -13.99 -4.88 21.77
CA SER A 15 -14.45 -3.49 21.82
C SER A 15 -14.86 -2.92 20.46
N ASP A 16 -15.98 -2.22 20.51
CA ASP A 16 -16.59 -1.34 19.52
C ASP A 16 -15.71 -0.10 19.26
N ASN A 17 -15.43 0.21 17.99
CA ASN A 17 -14.79 1.46 17.59
C ASN A 17 -15.54 2.06 16.39
N ASP A 18 -16.54 2.88 16.70
CA ASP A 18 -17.17 3.84 15.79
C ASP A 18 -16.12 4.83 15.25
N ILE A 19 -15.93 4.91 13.93
CA ILE A 19 -15.28 6.07 13.30
C ILE A 19 -16.09 6.50 12.08
N GLN A 20 -16.87 7.57 12.27
CA GLN A 20 -17.45 8.38 11.20
C GLN A 20 -16.34 9.20 10.54
N VAL A 21 -16.14 9.04 9.23
CA VAL A 21 -15.28 9.94 8.44
C VAL A 21 -16.11 10.55 7.32
N GLU A 22 -16.47 11.81 7.53
CA GLU A 22 -17.19 12.67 6.60
C GLU A 22 -16.28 13.07 5.42
N ARG A 23 -16.76 12.80 4.20
CA ARG A 23 -16.07 13.03 2.93
C ARG A 23 -16.26 14.49 2.51
N ILE A 24 -15.23 15.32 2.63
CA ILE A 24 -15.23 16.66 2.01
C ILE A 24 -14.69 16.58 0.58
N ILE A 25 -15.53 17.03 -0.35
CA ILE A 25 -15.37 16.98 -1.80
C ILE A 25 -14.61 18.21 -2.34
N ARG A 26 -13.59 17.91 -3.16
CA ARG A 26 -13.04 18.62 -4.33
C ARG A 26 -13.71 19.94 -4.80
N SER A 27 -12.91 21.00 -4.89
CA SER A 27 -12.86 21.99 -6.00
C SER A 27 -11.52 22.73 -5.89
N GLY A 28 -10.71 23.03 -6.91
CA GLY A 28 -10.96 23.34 -8.32
C GLY A 28 -10.60 24.80 -8.54
N LYS A 29 -9.46 25.10 -9.21
CA LYS A 29 -9.22 26.28 -10.07
C LYS A 29 -7.75 26.41 -10.50
N GLN A 30 -7.50 26.04 -11.75
CA GLN A 30 -6.37 26.55 -12.54
C GLN A 30 -6.73 27.95 -13.05
N LYS A 31 -5.78 28.90 -13.01
CA LYS A 31 -5.64 29.95 -14.04
C LYS A 31 -4.28 30.61 -13.97
N ILE A 32 -3.40 30.26 -14.91
CA ILE A 32 -2.24 31.07 -15.30
C ILE A 32 -2.74 31.96 -16.45
N GLN A 33 -2.59 33.28 -16.33
CA GLN A 33 -2.58 34.19 -17.47
C GLN A 33 -1.48 35.24 -17.31
N VAL A 34 -0.59 35.23 -18.29
CA VAL A 34 0.47 36.19 -18.59
C VAL A 34 -0.14 37.51 -19.06
N LYS A 35 0.42 38.65 -18.63
CA LYS A 35 0.37 39.89 -19.42
C LYS A 35 1.47 40.88 -19.01
N ASP A 36 2.47 41.01 -19.86
CA ASP A 36 3.46 42.09 -19.83
C ASP A 36 2.81 43.46 -20.14
N HIS A 37 3.26 44.51 -19.47
CA HIS A 37 3.29 45.88 -19.97
C HIS A 37 4.23 46.74 -19.11
N ALA A 38 5.19 47.38 -19.77
CA ALA A 38 6.20 48.25 -19.20
C ALA A 38 5.65 49.65 -18.85
N SER A 39 6.17 50.25 -17.78
CA SER A 39 6.29 51.71 -17.60
C SER A 39 7.19 52.02 -16.40
N LYS A 40 7.76 53.23 -16.38
CA LYS A 40 8.99 53.69 -15.74
C LYS A 40 8.79 54.39 -14.38
N LYS A 41 9.82 54.22 -13.53
CA LYS A 41 10.48 55.17 -12.58
C LYS A 41 9.85 55.55 -11.22
N GLU A 42 10.80 55.69 -10.26
CA GLU A 42 10.78 56.34 -8.93
C GLU A 42 10.04 55.64 -7.79
N SER A 43 10.50 55.62 -6.52
CA SER A 43 11.62 56.26 -5.84
C SER A 43 11.91 55.50 -4.52
N THR A 44 13.17 55.47 -4.11
CA THR A 44 13.67 55.64 -2.73
C THR A 44 12.90 55.00 -1.55
N SER A 45 13.50 54.01 -0.90
CA SER A 45 14.00 54.16 0.49
C SER A 45 14.61 52.86 1.00
N HIS A 46 15.73 53.02 1.71
CA HIS A 46 16.52 52.00 2.36
C HIS A 46 15.75 51.34 3.51
N GLN A 47 15.79 50.02 3.58
CA GLN A 47 16.02 49.34 4.85
C GLN A 47 16.57 47.93 4.59
N VAL A 48 17.88 47.81 4.79
CA VAL A 48 18.55 46.53 4.98
C VAL A 48 18.28 46.12 6.43
N GLY A 49 17.45 45.09 6.60
CA GLY A 49 17.23 44.42 7.87
C GLY A 49 17.82 43.03 7.78
N ASP A 50 18.97 42.84 8.41
CA ASP A 50 19.68 41.57 8.56
C ASP A 50 18.75 40.45 9.07
N ALA A 51 18.75 39.32 8.37
CA ALA A 51 18.36 38.04 8.93
C ALA A 51 19.41 37.01 8.55
N LEU A 52 20.42 36.91 9.41
CA LEU A 52 21.42 35.84 9.42
C LEU A 52 20.80 34.56 10.00
N VAL A 53 21.39 33.42 9.62
CA VAL A 53 21.34 32.10 10.31
C VAL A 53 20.07 31.26 9.96
N ALA A 54 20.14 30.03 9.44
CA ALA A 54 21.11 28.96 9.64
C ALA A 54 21.25 28.06 8.41
N ARG A 55 22.49 27.66 8.13
CA ARG A 55 22.82 26.49 7.30
C ARG A 55 22.85 25.26 8.21
N ALA A 56 21.92 24.32 8.04
CA ALA A 56 22.01 22.95 8.56
C ALA A 56 21.67 22.00 7.39
N GLN A 57 22.69 21.58 6.66
CA GLN A 57 23.18 20.19 6.65
C GLN A 57 22.20 19.20 6.00
N SER A 58 22.60 18.83 4.78
CA SER A 58 22.22 17.61 4.06
C SER A 58 21.98 16.44 5.00
N ARG A 59 20.77 15.92 4.96
CA ARG A 59 20.50 14.52 5.26
C ARG A 59 19.81 13.95 4.05
N ASP A 60 20.60 13.36 3.17
CA ASP A 60 20.18 12.24 2.34
C ASP A 60 19.58 11.20 3.29
N LYS A 61 18.27 11.29 3.49
CA LYS A 61 17.47 10.18 3.92
C LYS A 61 16.79 9.73 2.65
N ILE A 62 17.45 8.81 1.95
CA ILE A 62 16.71 7.76 1.27
C ILE A 62 15.92 7.08 2.40
N VAL A 63 14.78 7.66 2.74
CA VAL A 63 13.72 6.93 3.41
C VAL A 63 13.27 6.00 2.31
N GLU A 64 13.88 4.81 2.36
CA GLU A 64 13.22 3.53 2.15
C GLU A 64 11.76 3.79 1.84
N SER A 65 11.36 3.56 0.59
CA SER A 65 9.96 3.43 0.25
C SER A 65 9.40 2.37 1.19
N SER A 66 8.92 2.82 2.35
CA SER A 66 7.90 2.14 3.11
C SER A 66 6.69 2.25 2.20
N SER A 67 6.72 1.41 1.15
CA SER A 67 5.54 0.72 0.67
C SER A 67 4.84 0.36 1.95
N SER A 68 3.75 1.07 2.23
CA SER A 68 2.84 0.69 3.28
C SER A 68 2.38 -0.68 2.86
N HIS A 69 3.16 -1.70 3.23
CA HIS A 69 2.77 -3.09 3.23
C HIS A 69 1.63 -3.06 4.23
N VAL A 70 0.44 -2.81 3.69
CA VAL A 70 -0.75 -3.50 4.16
C VAL A 70 -0.27 -4.94 4.12
N THR A 71 0.15 -5.46 5.27
CA THR A 71 0.60 -6.82 5.43
C THR A 71 -0.63 -7.66 5.20
N ARG A 72 -1.02 -7.80 3.93
CA ARG A 72 -2.03 -8.74 3.52
C ARG A 72 -1.37 -10.05 3.84
N ASP A 73 -1.84 -10.74 4.87
CA ASP A 73 -1.15 -11.97 5.28
C ASP A 73 -1.14 -12.91 4.07
N CYS A 74 0.03 -13.10 3.46
CA CYS A 74 0.20 -13.90 2.26
C CYS A 74 0.60 -15.31 2.68
N SER A 75 -0.30 -15.97 3.41
CA SER A 75 -0.13 -17.35 3.83
C SER A 75 -0.28 -18.30 2.65
N LEU A 76 0.35 -19.48 2.73
CA LEU A 76 0.19 -20.54 1.74
C LEU A 76 -1.30 -20.90 1.57
N THR A 77 -2.04 -21.04 2.67
CA THR A 77 -3.48 -21.33 2.64
C THR A 77 -4.26 -20.31 1.82
N LYS A 78 -3.99 -19.01 1.99
CA LYS A 78 -4.65 -17.97 1.20
C LYS A 78 -4.32 -18.07 -0.29
N CYS A 79 -3.09 -18.46 -0.63
CA CYS A 79 -2.68 -18.69 -2.03
C CYS A 79 -3.41 -19.89 -2.64
N VAL A 80 -3.57 -20.99 -1.89
CA VAL A 80 -4.31 -22.17 -2.34
C VAL A 80 -5.78 -21.85 -2.56
N VAL A 81 -6.43 -21.13 -1.65
CA VAL A 81 -7.83 -20.68 -1.84
C VAL A 81 -7.97 -19.83 -3.10
N ALA A 82 -7.08 -18.87 -3.31
CA ALA A 82 -7.07 -18.04 -4.51
C ALA A 82 -6.74 -18.82 -5.80
N LEU A 83 -6.05 -19.96 -5.69
CA LEU A 83 -5.74 -20.85 -6.81
C LEU A 83 -6.97 -21.69 -7.20
N GLU A 84 -7.69 -22.23 -6.21
CA GLU A 84 -8.94 -22.98 -6.39
C GLU A 84 -10.06 -22.14 -7.02
N GLU A 85 -10.08 -20.82 -6.79
CA GLU A 85 -11.02 -19.90 -7.44
C GLU A 85 -10.81 -19.80 -8.96
N ILE A 86 -9.64 -20.20 -9.48
CA ILE A 86 -9.31 -20.12 -10.89
C ILE A 86 -9.76 -21.39 -11.60
N ARG A 87 -10.82 -21.26 -12.39
CA ARG A 87 -11.31 -22.35 -13.24
C ARG A 87 -10.33 -22.66 -14.38
N ASP A 88 -10.39 -23.90 -14.87
CA ASP A 88 -9.68 -24.42 -16.04
C ASP A 88 -8.15 -24.53 -15.88
N ILE A 89 -7.66 -24.76 -14.66
CA ILE A 89 -6.27 -25.13 -14.41
C ILE A 89 -6.14 -26.64 -14.32
N SER A 90 -5.09 -27.21 -14.92
CA SER A 90 -4.78 -28.63 -14.78
C SER A 90 -4.01 -28.90 -13.49
N ASP A 91 -4.05 -30.15 -13.01
CA ASP A 91 -3.31 -30.57 -11.82
C ASP A 91 -1.80 -30.34 -11.94
N ASP A 92 -1.23 -30.42 -13.15
CA ASP A 92 0.18 -30.08 -13.41
C ASP A 92 0.49 -28.61 -13.09
N ILE A 93 -0.34 -27.70 -13.59
CA ILE A 93 -0.18 -26.26 -13.34
C ILE A 93 -0.40 -25.96 -11.86
N PHE A 94 -1.37 -26.63 -11.23
CA PHE A 94 -1.62 -26.51 -9.80
C PHE A 94 -0.38 -26.90 -8.98
N GLY A 95 0.21 -28.06 -9.28
CA GLY A 95 1.43 -28.53 -8.63
C GLY A 95 2.60 -27.57 -8.82
N LYS A 96 2.81 -27.06 -10.04
CA LYS A 96 3.85 -26.05 -10.31
C LYS A 96 3.64 -24.75 -9.52
N ALA A 97 2.40 -24.31 -9.36
CA ALA A 97 2.09 -23.13 -8.55
C ALA A 97 2.40 -23.35 -7.07
N LEU A 98 2.09 -24.54 -6.52
CA LEU A 98 2.45 -24.89 -5.14
C LEU A 98 3.96 -24.85 -4.90
N GLU A 99 4.75 -25.30 -5.88
CA GLU A 99 6.21 -25.21 -5.81
C GLU A 99 6.70 -23.76 -5.74
N LYS A 100 6.06 -22.83 -6.47
CA LYS A 100 6.37 -21.39 -6.38
C LYS A 100 5.96 -20.78 -5.06
N PHE A 101 4.81 -21.19 -4.49
CA PHE A 101 4.32 -20.66 -3.22
C PHE A 101 5.16 -21.04 -1.99
N LYS A 102 6.18 -21.88 -2.12
CA LYS A 102 7.19 -22.06 -1.06
C LYS A 102 7.92 -20.75 -0.74
N ASP A 103 8.07 -19.89 -1.73
CA ASP A 103 8.71 -18.58 -1.60
C ASP A 103 7.65 -17.50 -1.25
N PRO A 104 7.88 -16.72 -0.18
CA PRO A 104 6.96 -15.67 0.28
C PRO A 104 6.69 -14.57 -0.75
N ASP A 105 7.67 -14.20 -1.57
CA ASP A 105 7.53 -13.09 -2.51
C ASP A 105 6.57 -13.48 -3.63
N TRP A 106 6.62 -14.75 -4.07
CA TRP A 106 5.67 -15.29 -5.04
C TRP A 106 4.25 -15.33 -4.48
N ARG A 107 4.09 -15.67 -3.19
CA ARG A 107 2.77 -15.64 -2.53
C ARG A 107 2.21 -14.24 -2.51
N GLU A 108 3.03 -13.26 -2.11
CA GLU A 108 2.62 -11.86 -2.08
C GLU A 108 2.22 -11.35 -3.45
N MET A 109 3.07 -11.58 -4.45
CA MET A 109 2.79 -11.17 -5.82
C MET A 109 1.50 -11.82 -6.36
N PHE A 110 1.31 -13.13 -6.13
CA PHE A 110 0.11 -13.83 -6.57
C PHE A 110 -1.17 -13.27 -5.93
N ILE A 111 -1.15 -13.03 -4.61
CA ILE A 111 -2.28 -12.47 -3.88
C ILE A 111 -2.59 -11.03 -4.31
N ALA A 112 -1.57 -10.25 -4.67
CA ALA A 112 -1.73 -8.88 -5.18
C ALA A 112 -2.33 -8.83 -6.60
N MET A 113 -2.14 -9.87 -7.43
CA MET A 113 -2.70 -9.93 -8.78
C MET A 113 -4.24 -10.08 -8.80
N SER A 114 -4.88 -9.56 -9.84
CA SER A 114 -6.28 -9.88 -10.18
C SER A 114 -6.40 -11.31 -10.72
N ASN A 115 -7.60 -11.90 -10.66
CA ASN A 115 -7.82 -13.28 -11.15
C ASN A 115 -7.41 -13.49 -12.61
N ASP A 116 -7.66 -12.53 -13.51
CA ASP A 116 -7.23 -12.63 -14.91
C ASP A 116 -5.70 -12.70 -15.03
N ARG A 117 -4.99 -11.88 -14.23
CA ARG A 117 -3.52 -11.87 -14.22
C ARG A 117 -2.96 -13.14 -13.61
N ARG A 118 -3.58 -13.66 -12.55
CA ARG A 118 -3.22 -14.95 -11.94
C ARG A 118 -3.34 -16.07 -12.96
N ARG A 119 -4.49 -16.16 -13.67
CA ARG A 119 -4.71 -17.16 -14.72
C ARG A 119 -3.65 -17.07 -15.82
N GLY A 120 -3.36 -15.88 -16.33
CA GLY A 120 -2.31 -15.68 -17.34
C GLY A 120 -0.88 -15.95 -16.82
N TRP A 121 -0.63 -15.76 -15.53
CA TRP A 121 0.63 -16.14 -14.90
C TRP A 121 0.77 -17.67 -14.79
N LEU A 122 -0.29 -18.36 -14.36
CA LEU A 122 -0.32 -19.82 -14.21
C LEU A 122 -0.08 -20.56 -15.53
N PHE A 123 -0.65 -20.10 -16.65
CA PHE A 123 -0.40 -20.73 -17.97
C PHE A 123 1.03 -20.57 -18.50
N ARG A 124 1.89 -19.81 -17.81
CA ARG A 124 3.31 -19.63 -18.16
C ARG A 124 4.26 -20.44 -17.27
N LEU A 125 3.74 -21.21 -16.31
CA LEU A 125 4.52 -22.08 -15.41
C LEU A 125 4.84 -23.43 -16.05
#